data_AF-A0A3T1D3J8-F1
#
_entry.id   AF-A0A3T1D3J8-F1
#
_cell.length_a   1.000
_cell.length_b   1.000
_cell.length_c   1.000
_cell.angle_alpha   90.00
_cell.angle_beta   90.00
_cell.angle_gamma   90.00
#
_symmetry.space_group_name_H-M   'P 1'
#
loop_
_entity.id
_entity.type
_entity.pdbx_description
1 polymer ?
#
loop_
_entity_poly.entity_id
_entity_poly.type
_entity_poly.pdbx_seq_one_letter_code
_entity_poly.pdbx_strand_id
1 'polypeptide(L)'
;MIVISQANIPNITPTISITVGQTVALLLSSIALEELALAHILNSEAEKIQYVLGTLPGVTPPGATISNVLAINRSVRSTMMDVIKTEILLQFKLENIVNNIPITH
;
A
#
# COMPACT_ATOMS: atom_id res chain seq x y z
N MET A 1 -10.75 16.18 -52.49
CA MET A 1 -11.06 15.78 -51.10
C MET A 1 -10.40 14.43 -50.88
N ILE A 2 -9.36 14.37 -50.06
CA ILE A 2 -8.62 13.13 -49.78
C ILE A 2 -9.43 12.37 -48.72
N VAL A 3 -9.89 11.17 -49.05
CA VAL A 3 -10.47 10.24 -48.08
C VAL A 3 -9.30 9.53 -47.41
N ILE A 4 -9.03 9.85 -46.15
CA ILE A 4 -8.09 9.08 -45.33
C ILE A 4 -8.82 7.82 -44.85
N SER A 5 -8.48 6.65 -45.40
CA SER A 5 -8.94 5.38 -44.85
C SER A 5 -8.26 5.16 -43.51
N GLN A 6 -9.02 5.29 -42.41
CA GLN A 6 -8.56 4.90 -41.08
C GLN A 6 -8.14 3.42 -41.10
N ALA A 7 -7.03 3.06 -40.45
CA ALA A 7 -6.68 1.66 -40.26
C ALA A 7 -7.79 0.95 -39.45
N ASN A 8 -8.33 -0.14 -39.98
CA ASN A 8 -9.32 -0.97 -39.30
C ASN A 8 -8.61 -1.81 -38.23
N ILE A 9 -8.30 -1.20 -37.08
CA ILE A 9 -7.75 -1.92 -35.92
C ILE A 9 -8.76 -3.02 -35.56
N PRO A 10 -8.35 -4.31 -35.53
CA PRO A 10 -9.23 -5.38 -35.11
C PRO A 10 -9.78 -5.08 -33.71
N ASN A 11 -11.07 -5.28 -33.52
CA ASN A 11 -11.65 -5.26 -32.18
C ASN A 11 -11.06 -6.43 -31.39
N ILE A 12 -10.09 -6.15 -30.52
CA ILE A 12 -9.67 -7.08 -29.47
C ILE A 12 -10.69 -6.97 -28.34
N THR A 13 -11.63 -7.92 -28.28
CA THR A 13 -12.42 -8.15 -27.06
C THR A 13 -11.57 -9.04 -26.15
N PRO A 14 -10.97 -8.54 -25.07
CA PRO A 14 -10.27 -9.41 -24.13
C PRO A 14 -11.30 -10.39 -23.52
N THR A 15 -11.11 -11.68 -23.73
CA THR A 15 -11.87 -12.72 -23.05
C THR A 15 -11.33 -12.88 -21.64
N ILE A 16 -11.79 -12.03 -20.72
CA ILE A 16 -11.46 -12.14 -19.29
C ILE A 16 -12.48 -13.11 -18.66
N SER A 17 -12.09 -14.38 -18.52
CA SER A 17 -12.90 -15.39 -17.82
C SER A 17 -12.43 -15.52 -16.37
N ILE A 18 -12.86 -14.60 -15.50
CA ILE A 18 -12.62 -14.67 -14.06
C ILE A 18 -13.98 -14.74 -13.37
N THR A 19 -14.14 -15.69 -12.45
CA THR A 19 -15.37 -15.81 -11.66
C THR A 19 -15.40 -14.76 -10.56
N VAL A 20 -16.59 -14.40 -10.07
CA VAL A 20 -16.73 -13.45 -8.95
C VAL A 20 -15.93 -13.90 -7.72
N GLY A 21 -15.93 -15.20 -7.40
CA GLY A 21 -15.13 -15.75 -6.30
C GLY A 21 -13.62 -15.57 -6.50
N GLN A 22 -13.12 -15.76 -7.73
CA GLN A 22 -11.73 -15.49 -8.05
C GLN A 22 -11.39 -14.01 -7.94
N THR A 23 -12.29 -13.12 -8.40
CA THR A 23 -12.12 -11.67 -8.24
C THR A 23 -12.04 -11.25 -6.77
N VAL A 24 -12.92 -11.78 -5.91
CA VAL A 24 -12.87 -11.50 -4.46
C VAL A 24 -11.54 -11.94 -3.86
N ALA A 25 -11.07 -13.16 -4.16
CA ALA A 25 -9.80 -13.66 -3.67
C ALA A 25 -8.60 -12.80 -4.11
N LEU A 26 -8.60 -12.32 -5.36
CA LEU A 26 -7.58 -11.41 -5.88
C LEU A 26 -7.62 -10.04 -5.20
N LEU A 27 -8.82 -9.49 -4.97
CA LEU A 27 -8.98 -8.21 -4.30
C LEU A 27 -8.55 -8.27 -2.82
N LEU A 28 -8.92 -9.33 -2.10
CA LEU A 28 -8.47 -9.56 -0.72
C LEU A 28 -6.95 -9.75 -0.66
N SER A 29 -6.38 -10.48 -1.63
CA SER A 29 -4.92 -10.63 -1.76
C SER A 29 -4.23 -9.29 -2.02
N SER A 30 -4.85 -8.39 -2.79
CA SER A 30 -4.30 -7.03 -3.00
C SER A 30 -4.25 -6.23 -1.69
N ILE A 31 -5.27 -6.33 -0.84
CA ILE A 31 -5.30 -5.68 0.47
C ILE A 31 -4.21 -6.28 1.37
N ALA A 32 -4.10 -7.62 1.41
CA ALA A 32 -3.08 -8.28 2.23
C ALA A 32 -1.64 -7.90 1.82
N LEU A 33 -1.39 -7.67 0.52
CA LEU A 33 -0.10 -7.19 0.03
C LEU A 33 0.16 -5.73 0.43
N GLU A 34 -0.87 -4.87 0.42
CA GLU A 34 -0.76 -3.49 0.91
C GLU A 34 -0.49 -3.45 2.43
N GLU A 35 -1.18 -4.26 3.23
CA GLU A 35 -0.93 -4.45 4.66
C GLU A 35 0.50 -4.91 4.95
N LEU A 36 1.01 -5.88 4.18
CA LEU A 36 2.38 -6.36 4.30
C LEU A 36 3.40 -5.24 4.00
N ALA A 37 3.13 -4.41 2.99
CA ALA A 37 3.98 -3.27 2.67
C ALA A 37 3.96 -2.21 3.79
N LEU A 38 2.79 -1.94 4.39
CA LEU A 38 2.66 -1.03 5.53
C LEU A 38 3.40 -1.57 6.77
N ALA A 39 3.38 -2.87 7.03
CA ALA A 39 4.15 -3.49 8.09
C ALA A 39 5.67 -3.28 7.92
N HIS A 40 6.18 -3.36 6.68
CA HIS A 40 7.58 -3.05 6.39
C HIS A 40 7.92 -1.57 6.63
N ILE A 41 7.02 -0.64 6.31
CA ILE A 41 7.19 0.78 6.63
C ILE A 41 7.27 0.98 8.15
N LEU A 42 6.36 0.37 8.90
CA LEU A 42 6.37 0.44 10.37
C LEU A 42 7.68 -0.10 10.97
N ASN A 43 8.16 -1.25 10.47
CA ASN A 43 9.45 -1.79 10.91
C ASN A 43 10.62 -0.85 10.57
N SER A 44 10.62 -0.27 9.37
CA SER A 44 11.66 0.69 8.95
C SER A 44 11.67 1.95 9.83
N GLU A 45 10.50 2.47 10.21
CA GLU A 45 10.41 3.61 11.14
C GLU A 45 10.89 3.23 12.55
N ALA A 46 10.64 1.99 13.01
CA ALA A 46 11.17 1.49 14.27
C ALA A 46 12.70 1.36 14.24
N GLU A 47 13.28 0.81 13.17
CA GLU A 47 14.72 0.75 12.96
C GLU A 47 15.34 2.15 12.88
N LYS A 48 14.65 3.12 12.28
CA LYS A 48 15.08 4.52 12.25
C LYS A 48 15.23 5.11 13.65
N ILE A 49 14.26 4.84 14.54
CA ILE A 49 14.34 5.25 15.95
C ILE A 49 15.53 4.57 16.63
N GLN A 50 15.68 3.26 16.48
CA GLN A 50 16.78 2.51 17.07
C GLN A 50 18.14 2.99 16.58
N TYR A 51 18.24 3.35 15.30
CA TYR A 51 19.44 3.97 14.73
C TYR A 51 19.75 5.27 15.44
N VAL A 52 18.82 6.23 15.55
CA VAL A 52 19.12 7.50 16.23
C VAL A 52 19.47 7.30 17.71
N LEU A 53 18.87 6.33 18.39
CA LEU A 53 19.15 6.04 19.80
C LEU A 53 20.41 5.19 20.02
N GLY A 54 21.05 4.70 18.96
CA GLY A 54 22.22 3.81 19.05
C GLY A 54 21.90 2.43 19.61
N THR A 55 20.64 1.99 19.51
CA THR A 55 20.20 0.66 19.97
C THR A 55 20.10 -0.35 18.83
N LEU A 56 20.30 0.07 17.57
CA LEU A 56 20.23 -0.81 16.41
C LEU A 56 21.43 -1.76 16.39
N PRO A 57 21.23 -3.09 16.40
CA PRO A 57 22.34 -4.06 16.41
C PRO A 57 23.25 -3.92 15.18
N GLY A 58 24.56 -4.01 15.40
CA GLY A 58 25.55 -3.99 14.31
C GLY A 58 25.82 -2.61 13.71
N VAL A 59 25.22 -1.55 14.25
CA VAL A 59 25.40 -0.17 13.76
C VAL A 59 25.61 0.78 14.94
N THR A 60 26.74 1.51 14.92
CA THR A 60 27.02 2.57 15.91
C THR A 60 26.89 3.94 15.23
N PRO A 61 25.83 4.69 15.52
CA PRO A 61 25.61 6.01 14.93
C PRO A 61 26.50 7.06 15.62
N PRO A 62 26.76 8.20 14.95
CA PRO A 62 27.30 9.36 15.64
C PRO A 62 26.34 9.79 16.77
N GLY A 63 26.89 10.28 17.88
CA GLY A 63 26.10 10.64 19.06
C GLY A 63 24.92 11.55 18.72
N ALA A 64 23.71 11.13 19.05
CA ALA A 64 22.51 11.88 18.74
C ALA A 64 22.33 13.07 19.69
N THR A 65 22.02 14.23 19.14
CA THR A 65 21.58 15.39 19.94
C THR A 65 20.09 15.30 20.24
N ILE A 66 19.62 16.01 21.26
CA ILE A 66 18.18 16.14 21.57
C ILE A 66 17.41 16.64 20.33
N SER A 67 17.99 17.57 19.57
CA SER A 67 17.39 18.09 18.34
C SER A 67 17.21 17.00 17.27
N ASN A 68 18.18 16.08 17.14
CA ASN A 68 18.04 14.94 16.24
C ASN A 68 16.87 14.05 16.66
N VAL A 69 16.79 13.70 17.95
CA VAL A 69 15.71 12.86 18.53
C VAL A 69 14.33 13.49 18.30
N LEU A 70 14.21 14.81 18.53
CA LEU A 70 12.95 15.51 18.35
C LEU A 70 12.55 15.62 16.86
N ALA A 71 13.54 15.77 15.96
CA ALA A 71 13.31 15.78 14.53
C ALA A 71 12.82 14.42 14.01
N ILE A 72 13.47 13.32 14.40
CA ILE A 72 13.00 11.98 14.02
C ILE A 72 11.63 11.67 14.61
N ASN A 73 11.35 12.01 15.86
CA ASN A 73 10.04 11.75 16.46
C ASN A 73 8.91 12.43 15.67
N ARG A 74 9.12 13.68 15.23
CA ARG A 74 8.18 14.38 14.34
C ARG A 74 8.04 13.70 12.98
N SER A 75 9.15 13.26 12.38
CA SER A 75 9.14 12.54 11.12
C SER A 75 8.36 11.22 11.22
N VAL A 76 8.66 10.39 12.22
CA VAL A 76 7.97 9.11 12.46
C VAL A 76 6.48 9.34 12.68
N ARG A 77 6.12 10.34 13.49
CA ARG A 77 4.70 10.70 13.70
C ARG A 77 4.01 11.06 12.40
N SER A 78 4.66 11.82 11.51
CA SER A 78 4.11 12.15 10.20
C SER A 78 3.89 10.90 9.36
N THR A 79 4.90 10.03 9.24
CA THR A 79 4.77 8.76 8.48
C THR A 79 3.62 7.92 9.05
N MET A 80 3.53 7.81 10.38
CA MET A 80 2.49 7.00 11.04
C MET A 80 1.08 7.58 10.82
N MET A 81 0.94 8.91 10.73
CA MET A 81 -0.32 9.53 10.31
C MET A 81 -0.70 9.18 8.87
N ASP A 82 0.27 9.03 7.96
CA ASP A 82 0.01 8.63 6.58
C ASP A 82 -0.30 7.13 6.45
N VAL A 83 0.35 6.29 7.26
CA VAL A 83 -0.01 4.86 7.41
C VAL A 83 -1.46 4.73 7.86
N ILE A 84 -1.87 5.44 8.91
CA ILE A 84 -3.25 5.39 9.42
C ILE A 84 -4.27 5.84 8.36
N LYS A 85 -3.97 6.87 7.56
CA LYS A 85 -4.86 7.26 6.45
C LYS A 85 -5.00 6.16 5.41
N THR A 86 -3.91 5.45 5.13
CA THR A 86 -3.91 4.33 4.18
C THR A 86 -4.72 3.16 4.72
N GLU A 87 -4.55 2.80 6.00
CA GLU A 87 -5.36 1.78 6.70
C GLU A 87 -6.87 2.09 6.60
N ILE A 88 -7.26 3.35 6.79
CA ILE A 88 -8.66 3.78 6.62
C ILE A 88 -9.14 3.54 5.18
N LEU A 89 -8.32 3.84 4.17
CA LEU A 89 -8.67 3.58 2.76
C LEU A 89 -8.75 2.07 2.45
N LEU A 90 -7.86 1.26 3.01
CA LEU A 90 -7.91 -0.20 2.89
C LEU A 90 -9.16 -0.78 3.54
N GLN A 91 -9.55 -0.25 4.71
CA GLN A 91 -10.81 -0.60 5.36
C GLN A 91 -12.01 -0.29 4.47
N PHE A 92 -12.08 0.89 3.86
CA PHE A 92 -13.15 1.20 2.90
C PHE A 92 -13.13 0.29 1.67
N LYS A 93 -11.95 -0.07 1.16
CA LYS A 93 -11.79 -1.03 0.05
C LYS A 93 -12.33 -2.40 0.43
N LEU A 94 -12.01 -2.88 1.64
CA LEU A 94 -12.51 -4.14 2.19
C LEU A 94 -14.04 -4.13 2.33
N GLU A 95 -14.60 -3.10 2.95
CA GLU A 95 -16.05 -2.94 3.11
C GLU A 95 -16.76 -2.93 1.76
N ASN A 96 -16.22 -2.21 0.77
CA ASN A 96 -16.76 -2.21 -0.58
C ASN A 96 -16.71 -3.60 -1.23
N ILE A 97 -15.64 -4.37 -1.03
CA ILE A 97 -15.57 -5.74 -1.55
C ILE A 97 -16.67 -6.57 -0.91
N VAL A 98 -16.73 -6.60 0.42
CA VAL A 98 -17.68 -7.42 1.19
C VAL A 98 -19.13 -7.07 0.86
N ASN A 99 -19.48 -5.79 0.77
CA ASN A 99 -20.84 -5.34 0.49
C ASN A 99 -21.29 -5.62 -0.95
N ASN A 100 -20.36 -5.76 -1.89
CA ASN A 100 -20.66 -6.02 -3.30
C ASN A 100 -20.48 -7.49 -3.70
N ILE A 101 -20.25 -8.42 -2.76
CA ILE A 101 -20.26 -9.86 -3.04
C ILE A 101 -21.70 -10.27 -3.33
N PRO A 102 -22.04 -10.76 -4.54
CA PRO A 102 -23.36 -11.31 -4.82
C PRO A 102 -23.56 -12.56 -3.97
N ILE A 103 -24.54 -12.54 -3.07
CA ILE A 103 -25.04 -13.75 -2.41
C ILE A 103 -25.76 -14.60 -3.45
N THR A 104 -25.06 -15.59 -4.00
CA THR A 104 -25.72 -16.68 -4.74
C THR A 104 -26.53 -17.51 -3.75
N HIS A 105 -27.86 -17.46 -3.87
CA HIS A 105 -28.75 -18.50 -3.35
C HIS A 105 -28.48 -19.83 -4.05
#